data_AF-A0A317UYT7-F1
#
_entry.id   AF-A0A317UYT7-F1
#
_cell.length_a   1.000
_cell.length_b   1.000
_cell.length_c   1.000
_cell.angle_alpha   90.00
_cell.angle_beta   90.00
_cell.angle_gamma   90.00
#
_symmetry.space_group_name_H-M   'P 1'
#
loop_
_entity.id
_entity.type
_entity.pdbx_description
1 polymer ?
#
loop_
_entity_poly.entity_id
_entity_poly.type
_entity_poly.pdbx_seq_one_letter_code
_entity_poly.pdbx_strand_id
1 'polypeptide(L)'
;MAHFYEALDCPDLFCLVRTPDQAEYDGWGTPLPVSDFSTGFKDATDAELRLFTQTKIKELGENKNAGRLEPDWIAVLDERSPRDATVVLHYNEALSLWAQSLEDAEVPFHIPGDADVSEGKIWWKWRLPISGAHHLFNSVDGGDFVILGLYSRPEYKGADGVVNVEIPYKIICGEIKDPINQEKYLDTLRRRYDGVV
;
A
#
# COMPACT_ATOMS: atom_id res chain seq x y z
N MET A 1 -7.91 13.43 25.68
CA MET A 1 -8.92 12.36 25.50
C MET A 1 -9.63 12.63 24.19
N ALA A 2 -9.04 12.20 23.08
CA ALA A 2 -9.65 12.29 21.76
C ALA A 2 -10.16 10.89 21.42
N HIS A 3 -11.48 10.78 21.25
CA HIS A 3 -12.15 9.53 20.89
C HIS A 3 -11.89 9.24 19.41
N PHE A 4 -10.97 8.32 19.11
CA PHE A 4 -10.79 7.73 17.78
C PHE A 4 -11.71 6.53 17.61
N TYR A 5 -13.03 6.75 17.63
CA TYR A 5 -14.02 5.72 17.27
C TYR A 5 -15.15 6.36 16.48
N GLU A 6 -14.97 6.41 15.16
CA GLU A 6 -16.04 6.31 14.15
C GLU A 6 -15.39 6.36 12.75
N ALA A 7 -14.51 5.39 12.47
CA ALA A 7 -14.13 5.03 11.10
C ALA A 7 -14.99 3.81 10.72
N LEU A 8 -16.28 4.05 10.48
CA LEU A 8 -17.29 2.98 10.41
C LEU A 8 -17.28 2.16 9.11
N ASP A 9 -16.37 2.39 8.16
CA ASP A 9 -16.30 1.58 6.92
C ASP A 9 -14.87 1.30 6.44
N CYS A 10 -13.88 1.24 7.34
CA CYS A 10 -12.65 0.53 6.99
C CYS A 10 -12.86 -0.93 7.42
N PRO A 11 -12.96 -1.91 6.51
CA PRO A 11 -12.90 -3.31 6.93
C PRO A 11 -11.63 -3.51 7.77
N ASP A 12 -11.62 -4.54 8.62
CA ASP A 12 -10.45 -4.94 9.41
C ASP A 12 -9.27 -5.28 8.46
N LEU A 13 -8.61 -4.25 7.95
CA LEU A 13 -7.62 -4.30 6.86
C LEU A 13 -6.22 -4.59 7.42
N PHE A 14 -5.98 -4.18 8.66
CA PHE A 14 -4.68 -4.25 9.29
C PHE A 14 -4.65 -5.36 10.32
N CYS A 15 -3.62 -6.19 10.26
CA CYS A 15 -3.25 -7.06 11.38
C CYS A 15 -2.11 -6.41 12.16
N LEU A 16 -2.28 -6.26 13.47
CA LEU A 16 -1.26 -5.66 14.33
C LEU A 16 -0.12 -6.62 14.65
N VAL A 17 1.10 -6.10 14.58
CA VAL A 17 2.30 -6.72 15.13
C VAL A 17 2.51 -6.14 16.54
N ARG A 18 2.16 -6.92 17.58
CA ARG A 18 2.27 -6.45 18.98
C ARG A 18 3.68 -6.53 19.51
N THR A 19 4.41 -7.57 19.12
CA THR A 19 5.82 -7.79 19.48
C THR A 19 6.54 -8.55 18.36
N PRO A 20 7.88 -8.51 18.27
CA PRO A 20 8.61 -9.20 17.20
C PRO A 20 8.50 -10.74 17.31
N ASP A 21 8.32 -11.27 18.52
CA ASP A 21 8.17 -12.70 18.82
C ASP A 21 6.73 -13.21 18.69
N GLN A 22 5.76 -12.35 18.32
CA GLN A 22 4.36 -12.72 18.13
C GLN A 22 4.22 -13.94 17.20
N ALA A 23 3.60 -15.01 17.70
CA ALA A 23 3.46 -16.28 16.98
C ALA A 23 2.15 -16.37 16.16
N GLU A 24 1.13 -15.61 16.55
CA GLU A 24 -0.21 -15.66 15.96
C GLU A 24 -0.66 -14.26 15.53
N TYR A 25 -1.45 -14.22 14.46
CA TYR A 25 -1.91 -13.00 13.82
C TYR A 25 -3.41 -13.09 13.58
N ASP A 26 -4.10 -11.95 13.67
CA ASP A 26 -5.53 -11.88 13.46
C ASP A 26 -5.86 -12.21 12.00
N GLY A 27 -6.61 -13.29 11.77
CA GLY A 27 -6.82 -13.86 10.43
C GLY A 27 -7.67 -13.00 9.49
N TRP A 28 -8.39 -12.01 10.01
CA TRP A 28 -9.27 -11.11 9.28
C TRP A 28 -9.04 -9.65 9.67
N GLY A 29 -7.82 -9.31 10.08
CA GLY A 29 -7.47 -8.02 10.66
C GLY A 29 -7.82 -7.90 12.14
N THR A 30 -7.21 -6.93 12.80
CA THR A 30 -7.33 -6.74 14.25
C THR A 30 -8.57 -5.92 14.59
N PRO A 31 -9.51 -6.47 15.38
CA PRO A 31 -10.69 -5.74 15.82
C PRO A 31 -10.33 -4.52 16.66
N LEU A 32 -11.09 -3.43 16.48
CA LEU A 32 -11.02 -2.24 17.31
C LEU A 32 -12.10 -2.31 18.44
N PRO A 33 -11.85 -1.81 19.67
CA PRO A 33 -10.69 -1.05 20.12
C PRO A 33 -9.39 -1.81 20.31
N VAL A 34 -8.27 -1.10 20.18
CA VAL A 34 -6.95 -1.59 20.60
C VAL A 34 -6.35 -0.68 21.67
N SER A 35 -5.90 -1.28 22.77
CA SER A 35 -5.14 -0.59 23.83
C SER A 35 -3.72 -0.29 23.39
N ASP A 36 -3.09 0.76 23.93
CA ASP A 36 -1.69 1.09 23.65
C ASP A 36 -0.75 -0.09 24.01
N PHE A 37 0.24 -0.34 23.14
CA PHE A 37 1.29 -1.33 23.33
C PHE A 37 2.61 -0.85 22.71
N SER A 38 3.73 -1.44 23.13
CA SER A 38 5.05 -1.20 22.54
C SER A 38 5.41 -2.35 21.63
N THR A 39 5.75 -2.04 20.38
CA THR A 39 6.01 -3.04 19.33
C THR A 39 7.44 -3.57 19.32
N GLY A 40 8.37 -2.86 19.95
CA GLY A 40 9.81 -3.13 19.85
C GLY A 40 10.47 -2.63 18.56
N PHE A 41 9.71 -2.00 17.64
CA PHE A 41 10.24 -1.44 16.38
C PHE A 41 10.57 0.05 16.44
N LYS A 42 10.75 0.60 17.65
CA LYS A 42 11.14 2.00 17.78
C LYS A 42 12.48 2.20 17.07
N ASP A 43 12.58 3.26 16.27
CA ASP A 43 13.77 3.63 15.49
C ASP A 43 14.13 2.64 14.37
N ALA A 44 13.31 1.61 14.10
CA ALA A 44 13.52 0.69 12.99
C ALA A 44 13.40 1.41 11.64
N THR A 45 14.33 1.11 10.75
CA THR A 45 14.33 1.63 9.38
C THR A 45 13.27 0.92 8.52
N ASP A 46 12.87 1.56 7.41
CA ASP A 46 11.97 0.92 6.44
C ASP A 46 12.51 -0.44 5.96
N ALA A 47 13.83 -0.55 5.74
CA ALA A 47 14.48 -1.80 5.32
C ALA A 47 14.37 -2.90 6.39
N GLU A 48 14.57 -2.57 7.66
CA GLU A 48 14.42 -3.53 8.77
C GLU A 48 12.97 -3.98 8.93
N LEU A 49 12.01 -3.07 8.80
CA LEU A 49 10.58 -3.42 8.82
C LEU A 49 10.20 -4.33 7.65
N ARG A 50 10.69 -4.04 6.44
CA ARG A 50 10.47 -4.87 5.24
C ARG A 50 11.04 -6.28 5.41
N LEU A 51 12.29 -6.37 5.88
CA LEU A 51 12.97 -7.65 6.13
C LEU A 51 12.25 -8.45 7.22
N PHE A 52 11.87 -7.82 8.32
CA PHE A 52 11.11 -8.46 9.39
C PHE A 52 9.80 -9.05 8.85
N THR A 53 8.98 -8.25 8.17
CA THR A 53 7.68 -8.70 7.67
C THR A 53 7.80 -9.87 6.70
N GLN A 54 8.72 -9.79 5.74
CA GLN A 54 8.94 -10.86 4.77
C GLN A 54 9.44 -12.15 5.43
N THR A 55 10.38 -12.02 6.37
CA THR A 55 10.91 -13.16 7.12
C THR A 55 9.80 -13.81 7.95
N LYS A 56 9.01 -12.99 8.65
CA LYS A 56 7.94 -13.47 9.53
C LYS A 56 6.83 -14.16 8.77
N ILE A 57 6.36 -13.58 7.66
CA ILE A 57 5.32 -14.20 6.82
C ILE A 57 5.82 -15.53 6.23
N LYS A 58 7.10 -15.60 5.81
CA LYS A 58 7.72 -16.85 5.35
C LYS A 58 7.73 -17.91 6.45
N GLU A 59 8.19 -17.59 7.65
CA GLU A 59 8.19 -18.49 8.81
C GLU A 59 6.78 -18.99 9.17
N LEU A 60 5.80 -18.09 9.16
CA LEU A 60 4.40 -18.45 9.40
C LEU A 60 3.84 -19.34 8.28
N GLY A 61 4.23 -19.10 7.03
CA GLY A 61 3.85 -19.90 5.88
C GLY A 61 4.37 -21.35 5.97
N GLU A 62 5.63 -21.51 6.38
CA GLU A 62 6.25 -22.83 6.65
C GLU A 62 5.49 -23.60 7.74
N ASN A 63 4.91 -22.88 8.70
CA ASN A 63 4.11 -23.44 9.80
C ASN A 63 2.59 -23.47 9.53
N LYS A 64 2.13 -23.09 8.32
CA LYS A 64 0.69 -22.97 7.94
C LYS A 64 -0.13 -22.01 8.81
N ASN A 65 0.52 -21.01 9.40
CA ASN A 65 -0.06 -20.02 10.30
C ASN A 65 -0.04 -18.59 9.72
N ALA A 66 0.32 -18.40 8.45
CA ALA A 66 0.38 -17.07 7.82
C ALA A 66 -1.00 -16.40 7.68
N GLY A 67 -2.08 -17.18 7.72
CA GLY A 67 -3.44 -16.64 7.60
C GLY A 67 -3.64 -15.88 6.29
N ARG A 68 -4.02 -14.60 6.39
CA ARG A 68 -4.24 -13.66 5.28
C ARG A 68 -3.23 -12.52 5.25
N LEU A 69 -2.05 -12.72 5.83
CA LEU A 69 -0.99 -11.72 5.76
C LEU A 69 -0.46 -11.64 4.34
N GLU A 70 -0.53 -10.44 3.75
CA GLU A 70 0.00 -10.19 2.42
C GLU A 70 1.52 -9.94 2.48
N PRO A 71 2.35 -10.74 1.79
CA PRO A 71 3.80 -10.56 1.79
C PRO A 71 4.25 -9.27 1.11
N ASP A 72 3.34 -8.67 0.33
CA ASP A 72 3.65 -7.53 -0.52
C ASP A 72 3.33 -6.18 0.13
N TRP A 73 2.62 -6.20 1.26
CA TRP A 73 2.13 -5.01 1.94
C TRP A 73 2.66 -4.86 3.37
N ILE A 74 2.93 -3.62 3.77
CA ILE A 74 3.24 -3.26 5.16
C ILE A 74 2.52 -1.97 5.50
N ALA A 75 1.87 -1.93 6.66
CA ALA A 75 1.33 -0.71 7.23
C ALA A 75 2.17 -0.28 8.44
N VAL A 76 2.67 0.95 8.43
CA VAL A 76 3.48 1.53 9.49
C VAL A 76 2.72 2.69 10.13
N LEU A 77 2.54 2.61 11.44
CA LEU A 77 2.10 3.72 12.27
C LEU A 77 3.34 4.34 12.93
N ASP A 78 3.65 5.57 12.57
CA ASP A 78 4.82 6.29 13.09
C ASP A 78 4.41 7.47 13.99
N GLU A 79 5.36 8.30 14.41
CA GLU A 79 5.11 9.40 15.33
C GLU A 79 4.14 10.45 14.77
N ARG A 80 3.97 10.51 13.45
CA ARG A 80 3.00 11.40 12.80
C ARG A 80 1.60 10.79 12.77
N SER A 81 1.48 9.47 12.74
CA SER A 81 0.20 8.77 12.65
C SER A 81 -0.88 9.22 13.63
N PRO A 82 -0.62 9.31 14.96
CA PRO A 82 -1.67 9.71 15.91
C PRO A 82 -2.05 11.19 15.78
N ARG A 83 -1.11 12.05 15.34
CA ARG A 83 -1.35 13.49 15.22
C ARG A 83 -2.10 13.85 13.94
N ASP A 84 -1.68 13.24 12.84
CA ASP A 84 -2.14 13.59 11.49
C ASP A 84 -3.26 12.63 11.02
N ALA A 85 -3.63 11.63 11.83
CA ALA A 85 -4.56 10.54 11.48
C ALA A 85 -4.14 9.82 10.18
N THR A 86 -2.84 9.54 10.04
CA THR A 86 -2.24 8.94 8.84
C THR A 86 -1.65 7.56 9.09
N VAL A 87 -1.54 6.78 8.03
CA VAL A 87 -0.76 5.54 7.97
C VAL A 87 0.24 5.67 6.83
N VAL A 88 1.36 4.97 6.96
CA VAL A 88 2.33 4.79 5.88
C VAL A 88 2.16 3.38 5.33
N LEU A 89 1.78 3.26 4.06
CA LEU A 89 1.70 1.97 3.38
C LEU A 89 2.92 1.76 2.50
N HIS A 90 3.54 0.60 2.64
CA HIS A 90 4.56 0.10 1.73
C HIS A 90 3.95 -1.00 0.87
N TYR A 91 4.26 -0.98 -0.42
CA TYR A 91 3.96 -2.05 -1.36
C TYR A 91 5.24 -2.49 -2.07
N ASN A 92 5.40 -3.78 -2.34
CA ASN A 92 6.48 -4.25 -3.21
C ASN A 92 6.02 -5.08 -4.39
N GLU A 93 6.86 -5.02 -5.42
CA GLU A 93 6.78 -5.90 -6.57
C GLU A 93 8.19 -6.34 -6.97
N ALA A 94 8.33 -7.54 -7.54
CA ALA A 94 9.59 -7.98 -8.08
C ALA A 94 9.96 -7.14 -9.31
N LEU A 95 11.19 -6.61 -9.35
CA LEU A 95 11.70 -5.78 -10.44
C LEU A 95 11.60 -6.48 -11.81
N SER A 96 11.78 -7.80 -11.83
CA SER A 96 11.62 -8.61 -13.05
C SER A 96 10.19 -8.69 -13.54
N LEU A 97 9.21 -8.81 -12.63
CA LEU A 97 7.79 -8.85 -13.00
C LEU A 97 7.31 -7.49 -13.47
N TRP A 98 7.79 -6.43 -12.83
CA TRP A 98 7.55 -5.05 -13.26
C TRP A 98 8.10 -4.81 -14.68
N ALA A 99 9.35 -5.19 -14.93
CA ALA A 99 9.98 -5.04 -16.24
C ALA A 99 9.20 -5.81 -17.33
N GLN A 100 8.81 -7.06 -17.05
CA GLN A 100 8.01 -7.87 -17.97
C GLN A 100 6.65 -7.22 -18.24
N SER A 101 5.96 -6.73 -17.22
CA SER A 101 4.64 -6.10 -17.37
C SER A 101 4.68 -4.84 -18.23
N LEU A 102 5.75 -4.06 -18.14
CA LEU A 102 5.95 -2.88 -19.01
C LEU A 102 6.31 -3.28 -20.44
N GLU A 103 7.15 -4.30 -20.62
CA GLU A 103 7.50 -4.85 -21.93
C GLU A 103 6.27 -5.40 -22.66
N ASP A 104 5.46 -6.21 -21.98
CA ASP A 104 4.21 -6.79 -22.50
C ASP A 104 3.20 -5.71 -22.90
N ALA A 105 3.22 -4.57 -22.21
CA ALA A 105 2.38 -3.41 -22.49
C ALA A 105 2.98 -2.44 -23.54
N GLU A 106 4.17 -2.73 -24.08
CA GLU A 106 4.93 -1.85 -24.97
C GLU A 106 5.17 -0.44 -24.39
N VAL A 107 5.30 -0.35 -23.06
CA VAL A 107 5.55 0.89 -22.33
C VAL A 107 7.04 0.99 -21.99
N PRO A 108 7.68 2.16 -22.16
CA PRO A 108 9.06 2.34 -21.74
C PRO A 108 9.25 2.01 -20.26
N PHE A 109 10.36 1.32 -19.96
CA PHE A 109 10.73 1.03 -18.58
C PHE A 109 10.84 2.32 -17.76
N HIS A 110 10.02 2.41 -16.72
CA HIS A 110 10.06 3.48 -15.74
C HIS A 110 9.54 2.95 -14.41
N ILE A 111 10.04 3.50 -13.30
CA ILE A 111 9.52 3.24 -11.96
C ILE A 111 8.93 4.56 -11.46
N PRO A 112 7.62 4.62 -11.15
CA PRO A 112 7.00 5.87 -10.77
C PRO A 112 7.29 6.24 -9.32
N GLY A 113 7.33 7.55 -9.05
CA GLY A 113 7.49 8.11 -7.71
C GLY A 113 8.87 7.89 -7.09
N ASP A 114 8.92 8.10 -5.78
CA ASP A 114 10.13 8.00 -4.96
C ASP A 114 10.32 6.56 -4.44
N ALA A 115 10.23 5.58 -5.35
CA ALA A 115 10.35 4.17 -5.00
C ALA A 115 11.80 3.79 -4.68
N ASP A 116 11.97 2.88 -3.73
CA ASP A 116 13.26 2.31 -3.36
C ASP A 116 13.46 0.98 -4.08
N VAL A 117 14.64 0.75 -4.66
CA VAL A 117 14.96 -0.48 -5.41
C VAL A 117 16.08 -1.21 -4.69
N SER A 118 15.74 -2.35 -4.10
CA SER A 118 16.65 -3.13 -3.26
C SER A 118 16.38 -4.62 -3.44
N GLU A 119 17.44 -5.43 -3.52
CA GLU A 119 17.35 -6.90 -3.53
C GLU A 119 16.40 -7.48 -4.61
N GLY A 120 16.35 -6.83 -5.78
CA GLY A 120 15.48 -7.27 -6.89
C GLY A 120 13.99 -6.94 -6.70
N LYS A 121 13.65 -6.11 -5.71
CA LYS A 121 12.29 -5.61 -5.46
C LYS A 121 12.23 -4.09 -5.61
N ILE A 122 11.08 -3.61 -6.04
CA ILE A 122 10.71 -2.20 -6.01
C ILE A 122 9.79 -2.01 -4.81
N TRP A 123 10.05 -0.99 -4.00
CA TRP A 123 9.26 -0.62 -2.84
C TRP A 123 8.71 0.78 -3.00
N TRP A 124 7.39 0.87 -3.09
CA TRP A 124 6.70 2.15 -3.03
C TRP A 124 6.23 2.44 -1.61
N LYS A 125 6.17 3.72 -1.27
CA LYS A 125 5.79 4.23 0.05
C LYS A 125 4.85 5.41 -0.09
N TRP A 126 3.70 5.33 0.56
CA TRP A 126 2.73 6.42 0.60
C TRP A 126 2.29 6.70 2.02
N ARG A 127 2.29 7.97 2.43
CA ARG A 127 1.55 8.41 3.60
C ARG A 127 0.17 8.85 3.16
N LEU A 128 -0.87 8.38 3.82
CA LEU A 128 -2.25 8.73 3.51
C LEU A 128 -3.11 8.75 4.77
N PRO A 129 -4.27 9.43 4.77
CA PRO A 129 -5.23 9.33 5.85
C PRO A 129 -5.59 7.85 6.08
N ILE A 130 -5.71 7.43 7.35
CA ILE A 130 -6.07 6.04 7.70
C ILE A 130 -7.39 5.65 7.03
N SER A 131 -8.36 6.58 6.96
CA SER A 131 -9.65 6.36 6.31
C SER A 131 -9.55 6.05 4.81
N GLY A 132 -8.48 6.50 4.14
CA GLY A 132 -8.25 6.25 2.72
C GLY A 132 -7.40 5.01 2.41
N ALA A 133 -6.90 4.30 3.42
CA ALA A 133 -5.97 3.19 3.24
C ALA A 133 -6.53 2.06 2.36
N HIS A 134 -7.79 1.71 2.57
CA HIS A 134 -8.48 0.65 1.83
C HIS A 134 -8.61 0.98 0.33
N HIS A 135 -8.78 2.26 -0.04
CA HIS A 135 -8.81 2.65 -1.46
C HIS A 135 -7.48 2.38 -2.14
N LEU A 136 -6.36 2.75 -1.50
CA LEU A 136 -5.03 2.49 -2.05
C LEU A 136 -4.77 0.99 -2.14
N PHE A 137 -5.04 0.25 -1.06
CA PHE A 137 -4.91 -1.21 -1.03
C PHE A 137 -5.70 -1.85 -2.18
N ASN A 138 -7.02 -1.68 -2.24
CA ASN A 138 -7.87 -2.29 -3.27
C ASN A 138 -7.54 -1.86 -4.71
N SER A 139 -6.93 -0.68 -4.89
CA SER A 139 -6.58 -0.19 -6.22
C SER A 139 -5.25 -0.78 -6.71
N VAL A 140 -4.26 -0.84 -5.82
CA VAL A 140 -2.88 -1.24 -6.14
C VAL A 140 -2.70 -2.75 -6.04
N ASP A 141 -3.53 -3.42 -5.23
CA ASP A 141 -3.50 -4.86 -5.06
C ASP A 141 -3.73 -5.55 -6.42
N GLY A 142 -2.66 -6.14 -6.96
CA GLY A 142 -2.59 -6.63 -8.34
C GLY A 142 -1.47 -6.03 -9.20
N GLY A 143 -0.75 -5.01 -8.72
CA GLY A 143 0.48 -4.51 -9.35
C GLY A 143 0.26 -3.76 -10.66
N ASP A 144 -0.92 -3.14 -10.86
CA ASP A 144 -1.16 -2.40 -12.10
C ASP A 144 -0.28 -1.14 -12.17
N PHE A 145 0.64 -1.12 -13.14
CA PHE A 145 1.62 -0.05 -13.29
C PHE A 145 0.99 1.32 -13.57
N VAL A 146 -0.22 1.38 -14.14
CA VAL A 146 -0.95 2.64 -14.34
C VAL A 146 -1.46 3.16 -13.01
N ILE A 147 -2.05 2.29 -12.20
CA ILE A 147 -2.59 2.65 -10.89
C ILE A 147 -1.48 3.05 -9.93
N LEU A 148 -0.39 2.26 -9.88
CA LEU A 148 0.82 2.60 -9.12
C LEU A 148 1.39 3.95 -9.55
N GLY A 149 1.43 4.20 -10.86
CA GLY A 149 1.84 5.47 -11.44
C GLY A 149 0.99 6.64 -10.95
N LEU A 150 -0.32 6.44 -10.81
CA LEU A 150 -1.27 7.47 -10.39
C LEU A 150 -1.11 7.85 -8.91
N TYR A 151 -1.04 6.87 -8.01
CA TYR A 151 -0.83 7.12 -6.58
C TYR A 151 0.55 7.69 -6.26
N SER A 152 1.53 7.46 -7.13
CA SER A 152 2.91 7.92 -6.96
C SER A 152 3.18 9.33 -7.47
N ARG A 153 2.18 10.01 -8.03
CA ARG A 153 2.33 11.36 -8.60
C ARG A 153 2.58 12.42 -7.52
N PRO A 154 3.60 13.28 -7.68
CA PRO A 154 3.85 14.37 -6.74
C PRO A 154 2.70 15.39 -6.70
N GLU A 155 1.95 15.56 -7.78
CA GLU A 155 0.81 16.50 -7.88
C GLU A 155 -0.35 16.14 -6.95
N TYR A 156 -0.42 14.88 -6.51
CA TYR A 156 -1.44 14.39 -5.59
C TYR A 156 -0.92 14.28 -4.16
N LYS A 157 0.32 14.70 -3.89
CA LYS A 157 0.88 14.81 -2.54
C LYS A 157 0.67 16.23 -2.01
N GLY A 158 0.15 16.35 -0.80
CA GLY A 158 0.12 17.60 -0.06
C GLY A 158 1.53 18.09 0.30
N ALA A 159 1.65 19.34 0.73
CA ALA A 159 2.92 19.92 1.16
C ALA A 159 3.56 19.19 2.36
N ASP A 160 2.76 18.44 3.11
CA ASP A 160 3.15 17.58 4.23
C ASP A 160 3.52 16.14 3.83
N GLY A 161 3.51 15.85 2.52
CA GLY A 161 3.79 14.55 1.93
C GLY A 161 2.65 13.54 2.03
N VAL A 162 1.46 13.96 2.46
CA VAL A 162 0.26 13.09 2.54
C VAL A 162 -0.41 13.03 1.16
N VAL A 163 -0.66 11.82 0.66
CA VAL A 163 -1.36 11.58 -0.60
C VAL A 163 -2.83 11.92 -0.45
N ASN A 164 -3.35 12.73 -1.37
CA ASN A 164 -4.78 12.94 -1.56
C ASN A 164 -5.38 11.76 -2.33
N VAL A 165 -5.79 10.73 -1.59
CA VAL A 165 -6.32 9.45 -2.10
C VAL A 165 -7.56 9.63 -3.00
N GLU A 166 -8.36 10.66 -2.75
CA GLU A 166 -9.60 10.92 -3.49
C GLU A 166 -9.36 11.14 -4.98
N ILE A 167 -8.26 11.81 -5.36
CA ILE A 167 -8.01 12.13 -6.77
C ILE A 167 -7.68 10.86 -7.58
N PRO A 168 -6.67 10.04 -7.21
CA PRO A 168 -6.44 8.76 -7.86
C PRO A 168 -7.67 7.87 -7.88
N TYR A 169 -8.37 7.76 -6.75
CA TYR A 169 -9.54 6.89 -6.63
C TYR A 169 -10.66 7.29 -7.61
N LYS A 170 -11.01 8.59 -7.68
CA LYS A 170 -12.03 9.08 -8.62
C LYS A 170 -11.64 8.93 -10.08
N ILE A 171 -10.35 9.02 -10.41
CA ILE A 171 -9.86 8.74 -11.78
C ILE A 171 -10.03 7.26 -12.11
N ILE A 172 -9.65 6.35 -11.19
CA ILE A 172 -9.76 4.90 -11.36
C ILE A 172 -11.22 4.48 -11.51
N CYS A 173 -12.12 5.06 -10.71
CA CYS A 173 -13.57 4.83 -10.81
C CYS A 173 -14.22 5.50 -12.04
N GLY A 174 -13.46 6.30 -12.81
CA GLY A 174 -13.98 7.01 -13.98
C GLY A 174 -14.90 8.19 -13.66
N GLU A 175 -14.97 8.62 -12.40
CA GLU A 175 -15.77 9.77 -11.97
C GLU A 175 -15.21 11.09 -12.49
N ILE A 176 -13.88 11.19 -12.58
CA ILE A 176 -13.17 12.32 -13.16
C ILE A 176 -12.17 11.85 -14.21
N LYS A 177 -11.91 12.70 -15.21
CA LYS A 177 -10.78 12.48 -16.12
C LYS A 177 -9.49 12.81 -15.42
N ASP A 178 -8.41 12.11 -15.78
CA ASP A 178 -7.06 12.50 -15.39
C ASP A 178 -6.78 13.93 -15.89
N PRO A 179 -6.65 14.92 -15.00
CA PRO A 179 -6.49 16.31 -15.40
C PRO A 179 -5.09 16.60 -15.98
N ILE A 180 -4.13 15.71 -15.75
CA ILE A 180 -2.72 15.88 -16.12
C ILE A 180 -2.42 15.13 -17.43
N ASN A 181 -2.91 13.90 -17.58
CA ASN A 181 -2.66 13.09 -18.78
C ASN A 181 -3.96 12.67 -19.46
N GLN A 182 -4.48 13.54 -20.33
CA GLN A 182 -5.80 13.36 -20.95
C GLN A 182 -5.88 12.28 -22.06
N GLU A 183 -4.76 11.73 -22.58
CA GLU A 183 -4.81 10.93 -23.82
C GLU A 183 -4.09 9.55 -23.82
N LYS A 184 -3.21 9.21 -22.86
CA LYS A 184 -2.46 7.93 -22.93
C LYS A 184 -2.88 6.86 -21.92
N TYR A 185 -3.33 7.25 -20.72
CA TYR A 185 -3.49 6.30 -19.61
C TYR A 185 -4.82 5.53 -19.65
N LEU A 186 -5.89 6.19 -20.09
CA LEU A 186 -7.22 5.58 -20.19
C LEU A 186 -7.34 4.62 -21.38
N ASP A 187 -6.55 4.82 -22.44
CA ASP A 187 -6.57 3.95 -23.62
C ASP A 187 -5.93 2.58 -23.33
N THR A 188 -4.85 2.55 -22.53
CA THR A 188 -4.23 1.31 -22.04
C THR A 188 -5.13 0.57 -21.04
N LEU A 189 -5.75 1.29 -20.09
CA LEU A 189 -6.72 0.70 -19.17
C LEU A 189 -7.95 0.16 -19.91
N ARG A 190 -8.52 0.92 -20.85
CA ARG A 190 -9.67 0.46 -21.67
C ARG A 190 -9.33 -0.78 -22.50
N ARG A 191 -8.20 -0.82 -23.19
CA ARG A 191 -7.80 -2.02 -23.95
C ARG A 191 -7.63 -3.27 -23.08
N ARG A 192 -7.24 -3.11 -21.81
CA ARG A 192 -7.04 -4.23 -20.87
C ARG A 192 -8.36 -4.74 -20.27
N TYR A 193 -9.33 -3.85 -20.02
CA TYR A 193 -10.59 -4.19 -19.36
C TYR A 193 -11.79 -4.35 -20.32
N ASP A 194 -11.75 -3.81 -21.54
CA ASP A 194 -12.81 -3.99 -22.56
C ASP A 194 -12.68 -5.33 -23.34
N GLY A 195 -11.63 -6.12 -23.08
CA GLY A 195 -11.39 -7.45 -23.65
C GLY A 195 -12.01 -8.62 -22.88
N VAL A 196 -12.72 -8.35 -21.79
CA VAL A 196 -13.38 -9.36 -20.94
C VAL A 196 -14.90 -9.13 -20.98
N VAL A 197 -15.55 -9.65 -22.03
CA VAL A 197 -17.00 -9.87 -22.09
C VAL A 197 -17.26 -11.30 -22.52
#